data_AF-A4XH49-F1
#
_entry.id   AF-A4XH49-F1
#
_cell.length_a   1.000
_cell.length_b   1.000
_cell.length_c   1.000
_cell.angle_alpha   90.00
_cell.angle_beta   90.00
_cell.angle_gamma   90.00
#
_symmetry.space_group_name_H-M   'P 1'
#
loop_
_entity.id
_entity.type
_entity.pdbx_description
1 polymer ?
#
loop_
_entity_poly.entity_id
_entity_poly.type
_entity_poly.pdbx_seq_one_letter_code
_entity_poly.pdbx_strand_id
1 'polypeptide(L)'
;MSKDIVTKIKELLKTFEDGLEKIVRREKDLTEYSIELKKQLDQIGKGIIEEACKFIDESVKENKERKKRYKVVRKDKRSLKTIFGDIEYERRELK
;
A
#
# COMPACT_ATOMS: atom_id res chain seq x y z
N MET A 1 9.70 -5.77 1.11
CA MET A 1 8.62 -5.08 1.84
C MET A 1 9.24 -3.88 2.53
N SER A 2 8.92 -2.68 2.06
CA SER A 2 9.47 -1.44 2.62
C SER A 2 9.35 -1.41 4.15
N LYS A 3 10.46 -1.09 4.85
CA LYS A 3 10.50 -0.94 6.31
C LYS A 3 9.43 0.04 6.81
N ASP A 4 9.03 0.99 5.97
CA ASP A 4 8.01 2.01 6.24
C ASP A 4 6.61 1.41 6.49
N ILE A 5 6.17 0.45 5.67
CA ILE A 5 4.83 -0.16 5.79
C ILE A 5 4.72 -0.96 7.09
N VAL A 6 5.77 -1.72 7.41
CA VAL A 6 5.81 -2.52 8.65
C VAL A 6 5.80 -1.61 9.88
N THR A 7 6.48 -0.46 9.84
CA THR A 7 6.44 0.54 10.91
C THR A 7 5.02 1.10 11.09
N LYS A 8 4.35 1.49 10.01
CA LYS A 8 2.97 1.99 10.05
C LYS A 8 1.98 0.98 10.65
N ILE A 9 2.12 -0.31 10.31
CA ILE A 9 1.31 -1.37 10.92
C ILE A 9 1.56 -1.46 12.42
N LYS A 10 2.82 -1.38 12.86
CA LYS A 10 3.16 -1.41 14.30
C LYS A 10 2.60 -0.21 15.05
N GLU A 11 2.67 0.98 14.46
CA GLU A 11 2.10 2.21 15.03
C GLU A 11 0.58 2.12 15.14
N LEU A 12 -0.09 1.59 14.12
CA LEU A 12 -1.53 1.33 14.15
C LEU A 12 -1.90 0.39 15.31
N LEU A 13 -1.20 -0.73 15.44
CA LEU A 13 -1.45 -1.70 16.51
C LEU A 13 -1.23 -1.11 17.90
N LYS A 14 -0.22 -0.25 18.07
CA LYS A 14 0.03 0.45 19.35
C LYS A 14 -1.09 1.41 19.72
N THR A 15 -1.61 2.15 18.74
CA THR A 15 -2.66 3.16 18.99
C THR A 15 -4.06 2.56 19.01
N PHE A 16 -4.23 1.33 18.55
CA PHE A 16 -5.52 0.66 18.50
C PHE A 16 -6.13 0.45 19.89
N GLU A 17 -5.31 0.03 20.85
CA GLU A 17 -5.73 -0.19 22.24
C GLU A 17 -6.21 1.11 22.89
N ASP A 18 -5.43 2.19 22.79
CA ASP A 18 -5.80 3.53 23.26
C ASP A 18 -7.14 4.01 22.65
N GLY A 19 -7.38 3.69 21.38
CA GLY A 19 -8.62 4.03 20.69
C GLY A 19 -9.83 3.30 21.29
N LEU A 20 -9.69 2.01 21.60
CA LEU A 20 -10.74 1.24 22.26
C LEU A 20 -11.00 1.74 23.69
N GLU A 21 -9.94 2.05 24.44
CA GLU A 21 -10.07 2.57 25.80
C GLU A 21 -10.88 3.88 25.83
N LYS A 22 -10.59 4.80 24.91
CA LYS A 22 -11.34 6.06 24.76
C LYS A 22 -12.82 5.83 24.43
N ILE A 23 -13.14 4.82 23.62
CA ILE A 23 -14.54 4.45 23.33
C ILE A 23 -15.24 3.96 24.60
N VAL A 24 -14.61 3.06 25.35
CA VAL A 24 -15.19 2.51 26.60
C VAL A 24 -15.43 3.61 27.64
N ARG A 25 -14.50 4.57 27.73
CA ARG A 25 -14.61 5.76 28.59
C ARG A 25 -15.62 6.81 28.08
N ARG A 26 -16.22 6.59 26.91
CA ARG A 26 -17.12 7.54 26.21
C ARG A 26 -16.44 8.87 25.87
N GLU A 27 -15.12 8.87 25.76
CA GLU A 27 -14.30 10.01 25.34
C GLU A 27 -14.20 10.10 23.81
N LYS A 28 -14.62 9.04 23.09
CA LYS A 28 -14.62 8.97 21.64
C LYS A 28 -15.82 8.18 21.13
N ASP A 29 -16.43 8.66 20.06
CA ASP A 29 -17.52 7.95 19.40
C ASP A 29 -17.00 6.75 18.58
N LEU A 30 -17.71 5.63 18.65
CA LEU A 30 -17.35 4.40 17.94
C LEU A 30 -17.42 4.58 16.42
N THR A 31 -18.42 5.30 15.92
CA THR A 31 -18.60 5.55 14.49
C THR A 31 -17.46 6.41 13.98
N GLU A 32 -17.13 7.50 14.69
CA GLU A 32 -15.99 8.36 14.35
C GLU A 32 -14.68 7.57 14.34
N TYR A 33 -14.42 6.77 15.38
CA TYR A 33 -13.22 5.94 15.43
C TYR A 33 -13.16 4.91 14.31
N SER A 34 -14.28 4.28 13.95
CA SER A 34 -14.32 3.29 12.87
C SER A 34 -13.94 3.91 11.52
N ILE A 35 -14.33 5.17 11.27
CA ILE A 35 -13.99 5.93 10.06
C ILE A 35 -12.50 6.27 10.05
N GLU A 36 -11.95 6.71 11.17
CA GLU A 36 -10.52 7.01 11.30
C GLU A 36 -9.66 5.75 11.09
N LEU A 37 -10.01 4.65 11.75
CA LEU A 37 -9.33 3.38 11.63
C LEU A 37 -9.37 2.87 10.18
N LYS A 38 -10.53 2.98 9.51
CA LYS A 38 -10.66 2.65 8.10
C LYS A 38 -9.72 3.48 7.23
N LYS A 39 -9.63 4.80 7.44
CA LYS A 39 -8.72 5.66 6.68
C LYS A 39 -7.26 5.24 6.84
N GLN A 40 -6.84 4.91 8.06
CA GLN A 40 -5.48 4.44 8.33
C GLN A 40 -5.19 3.09 7.65
N LEU A 41 -6.13 2.15 7.74
CA LEU A 41 -6.02 0.84 7.08
C LEU A 41 -5.99 0.98 5.55
N ASP A 42 -6.84 1.83 4.97
CA ASP A 42 -6.86 2.10 3.53
C ASP A 42 -5.51 2.68 3.08
N GLN A 43 -4.91 3.60 3.84
CA GLN A 43 -3.56 4.13 3.53
C GLN A 43 -2.47 3.05 3.57
N ILE A 44 -2.49 2.18 4.58
CA ILE A 44 -1.54 1.06 4.66
C ILE A 44 -1.74 0.11 3.48
N GLY A 45 -3.00 -0.23 3.17
CA GLY A 45 -3.38 -1.09 2.06
C GLY A 45 -2.88 -0.57 0.72
N LYS A 46 -3.07 0.73 0.45
CA LYS A 46 -2.51 1.39 -0.75
C LYS A 46 -1.00 1.21 -0.85
N GLY A 47 -0.27 1.48 0.23
CA GLY A 47 1.18 1.31 0.27
C GLY A 47 1.64 -0.13 0.00
N ILE A 48 0.91 -1.13 0.51
CA ILE A 48 1.20 -2.55 0.24
C ILE A 48 1.06 -2.86 -1.25
N ILE A 49 -0.04 -2.41 -1.89
CA ILE A 49 -0.26 -2.69 -3.31
C ILE A 49 0.78 -1.97 -4.18
N GLU A 50 1.12 -0.71 -3.86
CA GLU A 50 2.18 0.03 -4.57
C GLU A 50 3.53 -0.69 -4.52
N GLU A 51 3.90 -1.21 -3.34
CA GLU A 51 5.13 -1.97 -3.16
C GLU A 51 5.09 -3.30 -3.92
N ALA A 52 3.94 -3.99 -3.92
CA ALA A 52 3.74 -5.21 -4.70
C ALA A 52 3.89 -4.94 -6.21
N CYS A 53 3.32 -3.84 -6.70
CA CYS A 53 3.47 -3.42 -8.10
C CYS A 53 4.94 -3.16 -8.45
N LYS A 54 5.69 -2.47 -7.59
CA LYS A 54 7.14 -2.23 -7.77
C LYS A 54 7.93 -3.53 -7.79
N PHE A 55 7.66 -4.43 -6.85
CA PHE A 55 8.31 -5.73 -6.76
C PHE A 55 8.09 -6.57 -8.03
N ILE A 56 6.86 -6.60 -8.55
CA ILE A 56 6.53 -7.31 -9.79
C ILE A 56 7.27 -6.66 -10.98
N ASP A 57 7.26 -5.33 -11.09
CA ASP A 57 7.95 -4.62 -12.18
C ASP A 57 9.47 -4.88 -12.19
N GLU A 58 10.10 -4.91 -11.01
CA GLU A 58 11.50 -5.27 -10.83
C GLU A 58 11.79 -6.72 -11.19
N SER A 59 10.97 -7.65 -10.70
CA SER A 59 11.08 -9.08 -11.02
C SER A 59 10.99 -9.33 -12.53
N VAL A 60 10.06 -8.65 -13.21
CA VAL A 60 9.93 -8.69 -14.67
C VAL A 60 11.20 -8.13 -15.33
N LYS A 61 11.69 -6.96 -14.90
CA LYS A 61 12.94 -6.40 -15.45
C LYS A 61 14.11 -7.36 -15.34
N GLU A 62 14.25 -8.06 -14.21
CA GLU A 62 15.40 -8.93 -13.93
C GLU A 62 15.35 -10.29 -14.64
N ASN A 63 14.16 -10.73 -15.07
CA ASN A 63 13.98 -12.00 -15.78
C ASN A 63 14.88 -12.11 -17.03
N LYS A 64 15.76 -13.13 -17.04
CA LYS A 64 16.76 -13.37 -18.09
C LYS A 64 16.15 -13.71 -19.45
N GLU A 65 15.12 -14.55 -19.48
CA GLU A 65 14.44 -14.94 -20.72
C GLU A 65 13.71 -13.76 -21.36
N ARG A 66 13.07 -12.93 -20.56
CA ARG A 66 12.46 -11.67 -21.02
C ARG A 66 13.52 -10.75 -21.65
N LYS A 67 14.72 -10.61 -21.06
CA LYS A 67 15.78 -9.72 -21.61
C LYS A 67 16.23 -10.13 -23.02
N LYS A 68 16.15 -11.42 -23.35
CA LYS A 68 16.54 -11.94 -24.67
C LYS A 68 15.56 -11.49 -25.77
N ARG A 69 14.29 -11.28 -25.41
CA ARG A 69 13.20 -11.00 -26.36
C ARG A 69 12.76 -9.52 -26.36
N TYR A 70 12.90 -8.84 -25.23
CA TYR A 70 12.35 -7.50 -25.04
C TYR A 70 13.33 -6.56 -24.31
N LYS A 71 13.38 -5.30 -24.74
CA LYS A 71 14.12 -4.20 -24.11
C LYS A 71 13.15 -3.26 -23.38
N VAL A 72 13.62 -2.68 -22.27
CA VAL A 72 12.88 -1.62 -21.58
C VAL A 72 12.98 -0.35 -22.42
N VAL A 73 11.85 0.22 -22.78
CA VAL A 73 11.80 1.40 -23.66
C VAL A 73 11.51 2.67 -22.89
N ARG A 74 10.60 2.61 -21.91
CA ARG A 74 10.26 3.73 -21.03
C ARG A 74 9.57 3.25 -19.75
N LYS A 75 9.34 4.18 -18.82
CA LYS A 75 8.47 4.01 -17.65
C LYS A 75 7.28 4.93 -17.78
N ASP A 76 6.08 4.37 -17.65
CA ASP A 76 4.83 5.11 -17.69
C ASP A 76 4.14 5.05 -16.32
N LYS A 77 3.50 6.16 -15.92
CA LYS A 77 2.62 6.18 -14.75
C LYS A 77 1.33 5.43 -15.07
N ARG A 78 0.90 4.59 -14.15
CA ARG A 78 -0.33 3.80 -14.22
C ARG A 78 -1.09 3.96 -12.92
N SER A 79 -2.40 3.75 -12.97
CA SER A 79 -3.25 3.71 -11.79
C SER A 79 -4.01 2.39 -11.69
N LEU A 80 -4.30 1.96 -10.46
CA LEU A 80 -5.18 0.84 -10.17
C LEU A 80 -6.26 1.29 -9.20
N LYS A 81 -7.50 0.91 -9.49
CA LYS A 81 -8.59 1.02 -8.52
C LYS A 81 -8.56 -0.20 -7.62
N THR A 82 -8.51 0.02 -6.31
CA THR A 82 -8.48 -1.06 -5.32
C THR A 82 -9.58 -0.86 -4.28
N ILE A 83 -9.82 -1.87 -3.45
CA ILE A 83 -10.74 -1.76 -2.30
C ILE A 83 -10.28 -0.70 -1.28
N PHE A 84 -8.99 -0.35 -1.28
CA PHE A 84 -8.39 0.68 -0.44
C PHE A 84 -8.41 2.06 -1.11
N GLY A 85 -8.99 2.16 -2.30
CA GLY A 85 -9.01 3.35 -3.16
C GLY A 85 -7.97 3.31 -4.28
N ASP A 86 -7.86 4.43 -4.99
CA ASP A 86 -6.98 4.56 -6.14
C ASP A 86 -5.51 4.65 -5.71
N ILE A 87 -4.64 3.94 -6.43
CA ILE A 87 -3.18 3.99 -6.29
C ILE A 87 -2.53 4.36 -7.62
N GLU A 88 -1.35 4.96 -7.55
CA GLU A 88 -0.50 5.25 -8.71
C GLU A 88 0.83 4.52 -8.58
N TYR A 89 1.34 3.98 -9.70
CA TYR A 89 2.64 3.32 -9.74
C TYR A 89 3.30 3.51 -11.09
N GLU A 90 4.63 3.35 -11.11
CA GLU A 90 5.39 3.34 -12.35
C GLU A 90 5.56 1.93 -12.88
N ARG A 91 5.30 1.73 -14.17
CA ARG A 91 5.51 0.47 -14.86
C ARG A 91 6.47 0.65 -16.03
N ARG A 92 7.40 -0.29 -16.22
CA ARG A 92 8.26 -0.35 -17.39
C ARG A 92 7.50 -0.93 -18.57
N GLU A 93 7.54 -0.21 -19.69
CA GLU A 93 7.03 -0.70 -20.97
C GLU A 93 8.16 -1.42 -21.73
N LEU A 94 7.83 -2.58 -22.29
CA LEU A 94 8.76 -3.49 -22.95
C LEU A 94 8.43 -3.61 -24.44
N LYS A 95 9.43 -3.55 -25.31
CA LYS A 95 9.30 -3.84 -26.75
C LYS A 95 10.38 -4.78 -27.24
#